data_AF-A0A2V7FN44-F1
#
_entry.id   AF-A0A2V7FN44-F1
#
_cell.length_a   1.000
_cell.length_b   1.000
_cell.length_c   1.000
_cell.angle_alpha   90.00
_cell.angle_beta   90.00
_cell.angle_gamma   90.00
#
_symmetry.space_group_name_H-M   'P 1'
#
loop_
_entity.id
_entity.type
_entity.pdbx_description
1 polymer ?
#
loop_
_entity_poly.entity_id
_entity_poly.type
_entity_poly.pdbx_seq_one_letter_code
_entity_poly.pdbx_strand_id
1 'polypeptide(L)'
;MRRPGYRWTVCALLFVVTTVNYIDRQVLGILAPTLQRELHWSETGYGDVVSWFTALYAVGFLVVGRWLDRVGVRRGFAVAVVAWSVAAIGHAVARTTAGFSAARALLGLGESANFPGAIKAVAEWFPKKERALATGIFNAGTNTGAIVTPLVVPWIALTYGWRWAFIATGGLGFL
;
A
#
# COMPACT_ATOMS: atom_id res chain seq x y z
N MET A 1 20.48 20.02 9.84
CA MET A 1 20.60 19.59 11.25
C MET A 1 19.60 18.47 11.52
N ARG A 2 20.05 17.23 11.81
CA ARG A 2 19.16 16.09 12.12
C ARG A 2 19.12 15.88 13.63
N ARG A 3 18.00 16.21 14.27
CA ARG A 3 17.81 15.98 15.72
C ARG A 3 17.68 14.47 16.00
N PRO A 4 18.30 13.92 17.06
CA PRO A 4 18.31 12.47 17.36
C PRO A 4 16.93 11.82 17.46
N GLY A 5 15.90 12.56 17.88
CA GLY A 5 14.52 12.06 17.96
C GLY A 5 13.79 12.03 16.61
N TYR A 6 14.13 12.91 15.68
CA TYR A 6 13.37 13.07 14.43
C TYR A 6 13.54 11.88 13.47
N ARG A 7 14.71 11.22 13.49
CA ARG A 7 14.94 9.99 12.70
C ARG A 7 14.00 8.84 13.11
N TRP A 8 13.68 8.73 14.39
CA TRP A 8 12.77 7.70 14.90
C TRP A 8 11.32 8.03 14.57
N THR A 9 10.95 9.32 14.52
CA THR A 9 9.68 9.75 13.94
C THR A 9 9.58 9.33 12.47
N VAL A 10 10.64 9.51 11.67
CA VAL A 10 10.65 9.03 10.28
C VAL A 10 10.49 7.51 10.21
N CYS A 11 11.16 6.75 11.08
CA CYS A 11 11.00 5.30 11.13
C CYS A 11 9.56 4.87 11.49
N ALA A 12 8.93 5.55 12.45
CA ALA A 12 7.54 5.31 12.79
C ALA A 12 6.59 5.63 11.62
N LEU A 13 6.83 6.71 10.87
CA LEU A 13 6.07 7.02 9.67
C LEU A 13 6.24 5.95 8.59
N LEU A 14 7.46 5.47 8.36
CA LEU A 14 7.72 4.37 7.41
C LEU A 14 7.02 3.07 7.82
N PHE A 15 6.97 2.78 9.13
CA PHE A 15 6.21 1.66 9.68
C PHE A 15 4.70 1.78 9.40
N VAL A 16 4.12 2.95 9.69
CA VAL A 16 2.69 3.21 9.44
C VAL A 16 2.38 3.09 7.95
N VAL A 17 3.19 3.73 7.10
CA VAL A 17 3.02 3.65 5.64
C VAL A 17 3.11 2.21 5.13
N THR A 18 4.06 1.43 5.62
CA THR A 18 4.21 0.00 5.26
C THR A 18 3.04 -0.84 5.76
N THR A 19 2.46 -0.47 6.91
CA THR A 19 1.27 -1.10 7.46
C THR A 19 0.05 -0.85 6.58
N VAL A 20 -0.21 0.41 6.22
CA VAL A 20 -1.30 0.79 5.30
C VAL A 20 -1.15 0.09 3.95
N ASN A 21 0.06 0.06 3.40
CA ASN A 21 0.38 -0.66 2.17
C ASN A 21 -0.05 -2.14 2.22
N TYR A 22 0.21 -2.83 3.34
CA TYR A 22 -0.18 -4.22 3.49
C TYR A 22 -1.68 -4.40 3.76
N ILE A 23 -2.31 -3.43 4.42
CA ILE A 23 -3.76 -3.43 4.58
C ILE A 23 -4.43 -3.35 3.20
N ASP A 24 -4.07 -2.38 2.37
CA ASP A 24 -4.66 -2.20 1.03
C ASP A 24 -4.49 -3.46 0.15
N ARG A 25 -3.34 -4.16 0.28
CA ARG A 25 -3.12 -5.43 -0.40
C ARG A 25 -4.10 -6.52 0.01
N GLN A 26 -4.39 -6.63 1.30
CA GLN A 26 -5.19 -7.72 1.84
C GLN A 26 -6.68 -7.48 1.76
N VAL A 27 -7.13 -6.22 1.76
CA VAL A 27 -8.55 -5.85 1.67
C VAL A 27 -9.26 -6.61 0.53
N LEU A 28 -8.66 -6.64 -0.66
CA LEU A 28 -9.26 -7.34 -1.81
C LEU A 28 -9.46 -8.84 -1.53
N GLY A 29 -8.47 -9.52 -0.97
CA GLY A 29 -8.53 -10.96 -0.71
C GLY A 29 -9.59 -11.31 0.34
N ILE A 30 -9.72 -10.47 1.37
CA ILE A 30 -10.73 -10.64 2.42
C ILE A 30 -12.14 -10.41 1.87
N LEU A 31 -12.29 -9.43 0.97
CA LEU A 31 -13.58 -9.10 0.37
C LEU A 31 -13.91 -9.93 -0.87
N ALA A 32 -12.98 -10.76 -1.37
CA ALA A 32 -13.17 -11.53 -2.59
C ALA A 32 -14.47 -12.36 -2.60
N PRO A 33 -14.83 -13.12 -1.54
CA PRO A 33 -16.09 -13.87 -1.52
C PRO A 33 -17.34 -13.00 -1.55
N THR A 34 -17.27 -11.77 -1.05
CA THR A 34 -18.38 -10.80 -1.09
C THR A 34 -18.48 -10.18 -2.49
N LEU A 35 -17.35 -9.74 -3.06
CA LEU A 35 -17.30 -9.16 -4.40
C LEU A 35 -17.71 -10.16 -5.48
N GLN A 36 -17.30 -11.43 -5.37
CA GLN A 36 -17.72 -12.48 -6.29
C GLN A 36 -19.23 -12.72 -6.26
N ARG A 37 -19.85 -12.67 -5.06
CA ARG A 37 -21.30 -12.83 -4.92
C ARG A 37 -22.08 -11.62 -5.42
N GLU A 38 -21.65 -10.40 -5.10
CA GLU A 38 -22.37 -9.16 -5.45
C GLU A 38 -22.14 -8.69 -6.88
N LEU A 39 -20.94 -8.88 -7.42
CA LEU A 39 -20.55 -8.41 -8.76
C LEU A 39 -20.47 -9.55 -9.78
N HIS A 40 -20.80 -10.78 -9.37
CA HIS A 40 -20.80 -11.99 -10.20
C HIS A 40 -19.45 -12.24 -10.91
N TRP A 41 -18.34 -12.02 -10.21
CA TRP A 41 -17.02 -12.28 -10.77
C TRP A 41 -16.74 -13.77 -10.88
N SER A 42 -16.14 -14.16 -11.99
CA SER A 42 -15.50 -15.47 -12.10
C SER A 42 -14.18 -15.49 -11.31
N GLU A 43 -13.73 -16.70 -10.98
CA GLU A 43 -12.38 -16.93 -10.45
C GLU A 43 -11.29 -16.39 -11.38
N THR A 44 -11.50 -16.49 -12.70
CA THR A 44 -10.59 -15.91 -13.69
C THR A 44 -10.52 -14.39 -13.58
N GLY A 45 -11.66 -13.72 -13.41
CA GLY A 45 -11.71 -12.27 -13.23
C GLY A 45 -11.02 -11.81 -11.95
N TYR A 46 -11.15 -12.56 -10.85
CA TYR A 46 -10.39 -12.29 -9.63
C TYR A 46 -8.88 -12.49 -9.85
N GLY A 47 -8.49 -13.59 -10.52
CA GLY A 47 -7.10 -13.87 -10.90
C GLY A 47 -6.48 -12.76 -11.75
N ASP A 48 -7.24 -12.21 -12.71
CA ASP A 48 -6.80 -11.09 -13.54
C ASP A 48 -6.52 -9.83 -12.70
N VAL A 49 -7.42 -9.49 -11.77
CA VAL A 49 -7.26 -8.32 -10.87
C VAL A 49 -5.97 -8.43 -10.05
N VAL A 50 -5.68 -9.61 -9.50
CA VAL A 50 -4.44 -9.88 -8.75
C VAL A 50 -3.21 -9.86 -9.65
N SER A 51 -3.33 -10.38 -10.87
CA SER A 51 -2.23 -10.43 -11.85
C SER A 51 -1.83 -9.04 -12.32
N TRP A 52 -2.80 -8.16 -12.59
CA TRP A 52 -2.55 -6.77 -12.99
C TRP A 52 -1.83 -5.98 -11.90
N PHE A 53 -2.18 -6.17 -10.62
CA PHE A 53 -1.41 -5.60 -9.51
C PHE A 53 0.05 -6.05 -9.57
N THR A 54 0.28 -7.36 -9.69
CA THR A 54 1.62 -7.96 -9.67
C THR A 54 2.47 -7.49 -10.84
N ALA A 55 1.90 -7.45 -12.04
CA ALA A 55 2.57 -7.00 -13.25
C ALA A 55 3.03 -5.54 -13.14
N LEU A 56 2.15 -4.64 -12.72
CA LEU A 56 2.49 -3.21 -12.62
C LEU A 56 3.36 -2.91 -11.40
N TYR A 57 3.27 -3.69 -10.33
CA TYR A 57 4.20 -3.64 -9.21
C TYR A 57 5.62 -4.00 -9.66
N ALA A 58 5.78 -5.05 -10.47
CA ALA A 58 7.07 -5.45 -11.04
C ALA A 58 7.65 -4.38 -11.98
N VAL A 59 6.82 -3.81 -12.88
CA VAL A 59 7.22 -2.68 -13.73
C VAL A 59 7.62 -1.48 -12.87
N GLY A 60 6.86 -1.21 -11.82
CA GLY A 60 7.14 -0.16 -10.84
C GLY A 60 8.55 -0.26 -10.25
N PHE A 61 8.99 -1.46 -9.86
CA PHE A 61 10.35 -1.65 -9.34
C PHE A 61 11.46 -1.24 -10.31
N LEU A 62 11.25 -1.38 -11.62
CA LEU A 62 12.23 -0.97 -12.64
C LEU A 62 12.40 0.55 -12.72
N VAL A 63 11.34 1.30 -12.43
CA VAL A 63 11.28 2.76 -12.64
C VAL A 63 11.45 3.56 -11.34
N VAL A 64 10.94 3.04 -10.23
CA VAL A 64 10.74 3.83 -9.01
C VAL A 64 12.05 4.24 -8.35
N GLY A 65 13.09 3.41 -8.44
CA GLY A 65 14.42 3.75 -7.94
C GLY A 65 14.96 5.02 -8.58
N ARG A 66 14.96 5.08 -9.92
CA ARG A 66 15.44 6.23 -10.70
C ARG A 66 14.57 7.47 -10.50
N TRP A 67 13.27 7.27 -10.33
CA TRP A 67 12.35 8.36 -10.01
C TRP A 67 12.68 8.98 -8.64
N LEU A 68 12.79 8.16 -7.59
CA LEU A 68 13.14 8.62 -6.24
C LEU A 68 14.50 9.35 -6.21
N ASP A 69 15.47 8.93 -7.04
CA ASP A 69 16.75 9.63 -7.16
C ASP A 69 16.60 11.02 -7.79
N ARG A 70 15.69 11.20 -8.75
CA ARG A 70 15.46 12.50 -9.43
C ARG A 70 14.65 13.49 -8.61
N VAL A 71 13.53 13.06 -8.03
CA VAL A 71 12.63 13.95 -7.26
C VAL A 71 12.97 14.04 -5.78
N GLY A 72 13.86 13.17 -5.30
CA GLY A 72 14.22 13.03 -3.90
C GLY A 72 13.22 12.18 -3.11
N VAL A 73 13.74 11.43 -2.14
CA VAL A 73 12.97 10.43 -1.39
C VAL A 73 11.74 11.02 -0.72
N ARG A 74 11.87 12.16 -0.03
CA ARG A 74 10.74 12.78 0.69
C ARG A 74 9.56 13.12 -0.21
N ARG A 75 9.81 13.79 -1.35
CA ARG A 75 8.75 14.23 -2.26
C ARG A 75 8.21 13.07 -3.08
N GLY A 76 9.10 12.22 -3.61
CA GLY A 76 8.70 11.03 -4.34
C GLY A 76 7.83 10.12 -3.49
N PHE A 77 8.24 9.81 -2.26
CA PHE A 77 7.44 8.96 -1.38
C PHE A 77 6.06 9.53 -1.08
N ALA A 78 5.95 10.84 -0.79
CA ALA A 78 4.65 11.48 -0.59
C ALA A 78 3.73 11.40 -1.82
N VAL A 79 4.28 11.61 -3.02
CA VAL A 79 3.52 11.46 -4.28
C VAL A 79 3.06 10.03 -4.49
N ALA A 80 3.91 9.04 -4.20
CA ALA A 80 3.55 7.64 -4.30
C ALA A 80 2.41 7.29 -3.34
N VAL A 81 2.50 7.75 -2.09
CA VAL A 81 1.47 7.54 -1.06
C VAL A 81 0.12 8.05 -1.53
N VAL A 82 0.07 9.30 -2.00
CA VAL A 82 -1.16 9.89 -2.53
C VAL A 82 -1.66 9.10 -3.74
N ALA A 83 -0.78 8.72 -4.67
CA ALA A 83 -1.17 8.00 -5.88
C ALA A 83 -1.78 6.63 -5.57
N TRP A 84 -1.16 5.84 -4.69
CA TRP A 84 -1.70 4.52 -4.33
C TRP A 84 -2.96 4.65 -3.47
N SER A 85 -3.07 5.67 -2.60
CA SER A 85 -4.28 5.93 -1.81
C SER A 85 -5.49 6.26 -2.69
N VAL A 86 -5.29 7.10 -3.72
CA VAL A 86 -6.33 7.39 -4.70
C VAL A 86 -6.73 6.12 -5.47
N ALA A 87 -5.75 5.29 -5.86
CA ALA A 87 -6.03 4.02 -6.52
C ALA A 87 -6.78 3.04 -5.61
N ALA A 88 -6.44 2.96 -4.32
CA ALA A 88 -7.13 2.16 -3.31
C ALA A 88 -8.60 2.58 -3.19
N ILE A 89 -8.86 3.88 -3.01
CA ILE A 89 -10.23 4.43 -2.98
C ILE A 89 -10.97 4.17 -4.30
N GLY A 90 -10.27 4.20 -5.43
CA GLY A 90 -10.83 3.92 -6.76
C GLY A 90 -11.53 2.55 -6.87
N HIS A 91 -11.18 1.57 -6.02
CA HIS A 91 -11.87 0.29 -5.97
C HIS A 91 -13.33 0.42 -5.51
N ALA A 92 -13.65 1.40 -4.66
CA ALA A 92 -15.01 1.61 -4.15
C ALA A 92 -16.01 2.03 -5.23
N VAL A 93 -15.53 2.68 -6.31
CA VAL A 93 -16.36 3.13 -7.43
C VAL A 93 -16.39 2.13 -8.59
N ALA A 94 -15.50 1.13 -8.58
CA ALA A 94 -15.47 0.12 -9.62
C ALA A 94 -16.68 -0.83 -9.51
N ARG A 95 -17.23 -1.21 -10.68
CA ARG A 95 -18.41 -2.09 -10.80
C ARG A 95 -18.14 -3.34 -11.62
N THR A 96 -16.98 -3.41 -12.27
CA THR A 96 -16.59 -4.51 -13.17
C THR A 96 -15.21 -5.02 -12.77
N THR A 97 -14.90 -6.27 -13.13
CA THR A 97 -13.56 -6.85 -12.97
C THR A 97 -12.50 -5.97 -13.61
N ALA A 98 -12.74 -5.48 -14.83
CA ALA A 98 -11.83 -4.57 -15.54
C ALA A 98 -11.58 -3.27 -14.77
N GLY A 99 -12.61 -2.67 -14.16
CA GLY A 99 -12.45 -1.47 -13.33
C GLY A 99 -11.60 -1.74 -12.10
N PHE A 100 -11.79 -2.89 -11.45
CA PHE A 100 -10.95 -3.33 -10.35
C PHE A 100 -9.52 -3.64 -10.78
N SER A 101 -9.32 -4.26 -11.94
CA SER A 101 -7.99 -4.51 -12.51
C SER A 101 -7.24 -3.22 -12.78
N ALA A 102 -7.91 -2.19 -13.31
CA ALA A 102 -7.31 -0.88 -13.52
C ALA A 102 -6.92 -0.22 -12.19
N ALA A 103 -7.82 -0.23 -11.20
CA ALA A 103 -7.52 0.30 -9.87
C ALA A 103 -6.37 -0.47 -9.19
N ARG A 104 -6.33 -1.79 -9.32
CA ARG A 104 -5.25 -2.65 -8.82
C ARG A 104 -3.93 -2.44 -9.53
N ALA A 105 -3.94 -2.25 -10.84
CA ALA A 105 -2.75 -1.93 -11.61
C ALA A 105 -2.11 -0.62 -11.15
N LEU A 106 -2.94 0.43 -10.99
CA LEU A 106 -2.48 1.73 -10.47
C LEU A 106 -1.97 1.63 -9.04
N LEU A 107 -2.67 0.86 -8.19
CA LEU A 107 -2.25 0.59 -6.83
C LEU A 107 -0.87 -0.10 -6.82
N GLY A 108 -0.69 -1.18 -7.59
CA GLY A 108 0.58 -1.89 -7.70
C GLY A 108 1.71 -0.99 -8.20
N LEU A 109 1.45 -0.16 -9.20
CA LEU A 109 2.46 0.79 -9.68
C LEU A 109 2.88 1.78 -8.58
N GLY A 110 1.93 2.37 -7.85
CA GLY A 110 2.22 3.32 -6.77
C GLY A 110 2.94 2.66 -5.60
N GLU A 111 2.40 1.54 -5.13
CA GLU A 111 2.93 0.80 -3.97
C GLU A 111 4.36 0.27 -4.19
N SER A 112 4.80 0.12 -5.45
CA SER A 112 6.18 -0.27 -5.77
C SER A 112 7.23 0.66 -5.15
N ALA A 113 6.85 1.90 -4.84
CA ALA A 113 7.71 2.87 -4.18
C ALA A 113 7.99 2.55 -2.71
N ASN A 114 7.13 1.79 -2.03
CA ASN A 114 7.18 1.63 -0.57
C ASN A 114 8.55 1.12 -0.08
N PHE A 115 8.99 -0.05 -0.55
CA PHE A 115 10.25 -0.65 -0.08
C PHE A 115 11.50 0.11 -0.55
N PRO A 116 11.66 0.46 -1.85
CA PRO A 116 12.81 1.23 -2.30
C PRO A 116 12.89 2.60 -1.62
N GLY A 117 11.74 3.27 -1.42
CA GLY A 117 11.66 4.55 -0.73
C GLY A 117 11.98 4.45 0.75
N ALA A 118 11.44 3.46 1.46
CA ALA A 118 11.72 3.24 2.87
C ALA A 118 13.21 2.90 3.12
N ILE A 119 13.79 2.02 2.29
CA ILE A 119 15.22 1.67 2.40
C ILE A 119 16.11 2.89 2.11
N LYS A 120 15.80 3.69 1.08
CA LYS A 120 16.53 4.93 0.81
C LYS A 120 16.38 5.94 1.94
N ALA A 121 15.17 6.10 2.49
CA ALA A 121 14.93 6.98 3.64
C ALA A 121 15.73 6.55 4.87
N VAL A 122 15.74 5.25 5.21
CA VAL A 122 16.56 4.72 6.31
C VAL A 122 18.05 4.96 6.03
N ALA A 123 18.51 4.72 4.80
CA ALA A 123 19.89 4.98 4.43
C ALA A 123 20.26 6.46 4.56
N GLU A 124 19.36 7.37 4.19
CA GLU A 124 19.57 8.79 4.37
C GLU A 124 19.63 9.15 5.84
N TRP A 125 18.64 8.78 6.65
CA TRP A 125 18.44 9.30 8.01
C TRP A 125 19.23 8.61 9.12
N PHE A 126 19.60 7.33 8.95
CA PHE A 126 20.22 6.53 10.01
C PHE A 126 21.72 6.23 9.74
N PRO A 127 22.56 6.22 10.80
CA PRO A 127 23.94 5.77 10.71
C PRO A 127 23.99 4.27 10.40
N LYS A 128 25.04 3.82 9.69
CA LYS A 128 25.16 2.43 9.20
C LYS A 128 24.84 1.35 10.25
N LYS A 129 25.26 1.55 11.51
CA LYS A 129 25.04 0.60 12.62
C LYS A 129 23.57 0.41 13.02
N GLU A 130 22.73 1.43 12.82
CA GLU A 130 21.32 1.39 13.25
C GLU A 130 20.35 1.08 12.08
N ARG A 131 20.82 1.10 10.84
CA ARG A 131 19.96 0.89 9.65
C ARG A 131 19.26 -0.46 9.65
N ALA A 132 19.93 -1.52 10.12
CA ALA A 132 19.32 -2.85 10.19
C ALA A 132 18.11 -2.87 11.15
N LEU A 133 18.24 -2.23 12.31
CA LEU A 133 17.14 -2.12 13.28
C LEU A 133 15.99 -1.28 12.71
N ALA A 134 16.29 -0.11 12.13
CA ALA A 134 15.27 0.73 11.50
C ALA A 134 14.54 0.00 10.36
N THR A 135 15.27 -0.78 9.56
CA THR A 135 14.69 -1.64 8.52
C THR A 135 13.79 -2.73 9.09
N GLY A 136 14.25 -3.41 10.14
CA GLY A 136 13.44 -4.42 10.84
C GLY A 136 12.14 -3.82 11.39
N ILE A 137 12.22 -2.64 12.00
CA ILE A 137 11.04 -1.96 12.56
C ILE A 137 10.05 -1.60 11.47
N PHE A 138 10.43 -0.88 10.41
CA PHE A 138 9.43 -0.52 9.39
C PHE A 138 8.88 -1.75 8.68
N ASN A 139 9.71 -2.77 8.44
CA ASN A 139 9.27 -4.01 7.80
C ASN A 139 8.29 -4.80 8.68
N ALA A 140 8.36 -4.69 10.00
CA ALA A 140 7.35 -5.26 10.90
C ALA A 140 5.93 -4.73 10.59
N GLY A 141 5.81 -3.55 9.98
CA GLY A 141 4.54 -3.00 9.52
C GLY A 141 3.81 -3.92 8.53
N THR A 142 4.53 -4.72 7.75
CA THR A 142 3.93 -5.71 6.84
C THR A 142 3.11 -6.76 7.61
N ASN A 143 3.68 -7.28 8.70
CA ASN A 143 3.03 -8.25 9.58
C ASN A 143 1.90 -7.60 10.37
N THR A 144 2.09 -6.38 10.84
CA THR A 144 1.04 -5.61 11.52
C THR A 144 -0.16 -5.41 10.60
N GLY A 145 0.06 -4.98 9.36
CA GLY A 145 -1.01 -4.83 8.37
C GLY A 145 -1.73 -6.15 8.13
N ALA A 146 -0.97 -7.25 8.02
CA ALA A 146 -1.54 -8.58 7.83
C ALA A 146 -2.44 -9.07 8.98
N ILE A 147 -2.14 -8.65 10.22
CA ILE A 147 -2.95 -8.99 11.39
C ILE A 147 -4.16 -8.06 11.50
N VAL A 148 -3.97 -6.76 11.26
CA VAL A 148 -5.02 -5.74 11.43
C VAL A 148 -6.12 -5.90 10.39
N THR A 149 -5.78 -6.25 9.15
CA THR A 149 -6.75 -6.33 8.04
C THR A 149 -7.92 -7.27 8.34
N PRO A 150 -7.73 -8.57 8.70
CA PRO A 150 -8.83 -9.48 9.00
C PRO A 150 -9.62 -9.12 10.26
N LEU A 151 -9.06 -8.31 11.17
CA LEU A 151 -9.78 -7.82 12.34
C LEU A 151 -10.72 -6.66 12.01
N VAL A 152 -10.31 -5.78 11.10
CA VAL A 152 -11.00 -4.50 10.84
C VAL A 152 -11.86 -4.55 9.57
N VAL A 153 -11.36 -5.12 8.48
CA VAL A 153 -12.02 -5.06 7.16
C VAL A 153 -13.37 -5.78 7.15
N PRO A 154 -13.52 -7.01 7.68
CA PRO A 154 -14.83 -7.66 7.74
C PRO A 154 -15.83 -6.86 8.57
N TRP A 155 -15.42 -6.29 9.69
CA TRP A 155 -16.29 -5.45 10.53
C TRP A 155 -16.80 -4.23 9.75
N ILE A 156 -15.90 -3.49 9.08
CA ILE A 156 -16.31 -2.34 8.23
C ILE A 156 -17.26 -2.80 7.13
N ALA A 157 -16.95 -3.91 6.45
CA ALA A 157 -17.73 -4.41 5.33
C ALA A 157 -19.13 -4.85 5.75
N LEU A 158 -19.29 -5.46 6.94
CA LEU A 158 -20.58 -5.89 7.45
C LEU A 158 -21.43 -4.73 8.00
N THR A 159 -20.82 -3.70 8.57
CA THR A 159 -21.55 -2.57 9.17
C THR A 159 -21.87 -1.46 8.16
N TYR A 160 -20.93 -1.13 7.26
CA TYR A 160 -21.05 0.00 6.34
C TYR A 160 -21.10 -0.42 4.87
N GLY A 161 -20.67 -1.65 4.55
CA GLY A 161 -20.57 -2.17 3.19
C GLY A 161 -19.12 -2.21 2.69
N TRP A 162 -18.83 -3.12 1.77
CA TRP A 162 -17.47 -3.39 1.28
C TRP A 162 -16.77 -2.16 0.66
N ARG A 163 -17.54 -1.22 0.09
CA ARG A 163 -17.00 0.03 -0.48
C ARG A 163 -16.27 0.85 0.56
N TRP A 164 -16.81 0.92 1.78
CA TRP A 164 -16.20 1.66 2.87
C TRP A 164 -14.89 1.05 3.35
N ALA A 165 -14.66 -0.25 3.16
CA ALA A 165 -13.36 -0.83 3.45
C ALA A 165 -12.27 -0.22 2.56
N PHE A 166 -12.50 -0.12 1.25
CA PHE A 166 -11.54 0.51 0.32
C PHE A 166 -11.39 2.02 0.57
N ILE A 167 -12.49 2.72 0.89
CA ILE A 167 -12.44 4.16 1.21
C ILE A 167 -11.65 4.40 2.50
N ALA A 168 -11.93 3.62 3.55
CA ALA A 168 -11.29 3.79 4.85
C ALA A 168 -9.79 3.46 4.79
N THR A 169 -9.41 2.33 4.18
CA THR A 169 -8.00 1.92 4.13
C THR A 169 -7.19 2.83 3.20
N GLY A 170 -7.72 3.16 2.02
CA GLY A 170 -7.07 4.13 1.13
C GLY A 170 -6.98 5.53 1.74
N GLY A 171 -7.97 5.91 2.54
CA GLY A 171 -7.99 7.16 3.30
C GLY A 171 -6.87 7.29 4.33
N LEU A 172 -6.41 6.18 4.92
CA LEU A 172 -5.32 6.18 5.90
C LEU A 172 -4.00 6.69 5.33
N GLY A 173 -3.78 6.58 4.01
CA GLY A 173 -2.54 7.09 3.41
C GLY A 173 -2.47 8.62 3.32
N PHE A 174 -3.56 9.35 3.56
CA PHE A 174 -3.52 10.81 3.64
C PHE A 174 -3.13 11.36 5.03
N LEU A 175 -3.05 10.49 6.04
CA LEU A 175 -2.65 10.83 7.41
C LEU A 175 -1.12 10.72 7.57
#